data_AF-A0AAD8BDS6-F1
#
_entry.id   AF-A0AAD8BDS6-F1
#
_cell.length_a   1.000
_cell.length_b   1.000
_cell.length_c   1.000
_cell.angle_alpha   90.00
_cell.angle_beta   90.00
_cell.angle_gamma   90.00
#
_symmetry.space_group_name_H-M   'P 1'
#
loop_
_entity.id
_entity.type
_entity.pdbx_description
1 polymer ?
#
loop_
_entity_poly.entity_id
_entity_poly.type
_entity_poly.pdbx_seq_one_letter_code
_entity_poly.pdbx_strand_id
1 'polypeptide(L)'
;MASFKLFPLVWVLTSSLGISEGLYDINNDMQRLKNVVSSLARQVMLQQYSQEEKLRSDGGSGIKQVRVDKDGEKNYDTNSHSGVAMGAIHDHSNYKMTVGLGEGQYVLNGVEFRTRHNDYQLRMPSTRSSDYHIMNEIPIPAVPPQVREKSSVEEQASHKSV
;
A
#
# COMPACT_ATOMS: atom_id res chain seq x y z
N MET A 1 12.78 -83.65 -32.46
CA MET A 1 13.72 -82.50 -32.46
C MET A 1 13.00 -81.35 -33.15
N ALA A 2 12.84 -80.13 -32.63
CA ALA A 2 13.42 -79.45 -31.48
C ALA A 2 12.34 -78.53 -30.86
N SER A 3 12.33 -78.45 -29.53
CA SER A 3 11.61 -77.43 -28.76
C SER A 3 12.63 -76.42 -28.27
N PHE A 4 12.49 -75.15 -28.62
CA PHE A 4 13.23 -74.07 -27.97
C PHE A 4 12.28 -72.93 -27.60
N LYS A 5 12.14 -72.76 -26.28
CA LYS A 5 11.41 -71.69 -25.60
C LYS A 5 12.21 -70.39 -25.73
N LEU A 6 11.65 -69.37 -26.40
CA LEU A 6 12.29 -68.05 -26.54
C LEU A 6 11.39 -66.87 -26.10
N PHE A 7 10.44 -67.12 -25.19
CA PHE A 7 9.45 -66.12 -24.81
C PHE A 7 9.72 -65.24 -23.56
N PRO A 8 10.60 -65.58 -22.58
CA PRO A 8 10.74 -64.73 -21.39
C PRO A 8 11.74 -63.57 -21.56
N LEU A 9 12.68 -63.65 -22.51
CA LEU A 9 13.77 -62.68 -22.63
C LEU A 9 13.34 -61.33 -23.23
N VAL A 10 12.41 -61.36 -24.19
CA VAL A 10 11.94 -60.17 -24.91
C VAL A 10 11.07 -59.27 -24.02
N TRP A 11 10.28 -59.86 -23.11
CA TRP A 11 9.39 -59.12 -22.21
C TRP A 11 10.12 -58.45 -21.04
N VAL A 12 11.21 -59.07 -20.56
CA VAL A 12 12.09 -58.48 -19.54
C VAL A 12 12.90 -57.31 -20.12
N LEU A 13 13.35 -57.41 -21.38
CA LEU A 13 14.05 -56.30 -22.03
C LEU A 13 13.13 -55.07 -22.24
N THR A 14 11.91 -55.25 -22.76
CA THR A 14 10.99 -54.12 -23.01
C THR A 14 10.51 -53.43 -21.74
N SER A 15 10.28 -54.18 -20.65
CA SER A 15 9.94 -53.60 -19.34
C SER A 15 11.12 -52.88 -18.68
N SER A 16 12.35 -53.39 -18.84
CA SER A 16 13.55 -52.72 -18.32
C SER A 16 13.88 -51.41 -19.05
N LEU A 17 13.62 -51.32 -20.37
CA LEU A 17 13.77 -50.07 -21.14
C LEU A 17 12.75 -49.00 -20.73
N GLY A 18 11.47 -49.36 -20.55
CA GLY A 18 10.44 -48.39 -20.12
C GLY A 18 10.68 -47.83 -18.71
N ILE A 19 11.24 -48.64 -17.79
CA ILE A 19 11.65 -48.19 -16.46
C ILE A 19 12.87 -47.25 -16.55
N SER A 20 13.82 -47.53 -17.44
CA SER A 20 15.00 -46.67 -17.67
C SER A 20 14.61 -45.30 -18.24
N GLU A 21 13.69 -45.24 -19.20
CA GLU A 21 13.22 -43.98 -19.78
C GLU A 21 12.42 -43.15 -18.76
N GLY A 22 11.53 -43.78 -17.98
CA GLY A 22 10.81 -43.08 -16.90
C GLY A 22 11.71 -42.55 -15.80
N LEU A 23 12.78 -43.28 -15.43
CA LEU A 23 13.79 -42.81 -14.47
C LEU A 23 14.65 -41.68 -15.04
N TYR A 24 14.94 -41.69 -16.35
CA TYR A 24 15.65 -40.62 -17.02
C TYR A 24 14.81 -39.33 -17.03
N ASP A 25 13.52 -39.44 -17.33
CA ASP A 25 12.60 -38.30 -17.37
C ASP A 25 12.37 -37.69 -15.98
N ILE A 26 12.18 -38.52 -14.96
CA ILE A 26 12.09 -38.07 -13.55
C ILE A 26 13.37 -37.35 -13.12
N ASN A 27 14.54 -37.87 -13.50
CA ASN A 27 15.81 -37.21 -13.19
C ASN A 27 15.94 -35.86 -13.90
N ASN A 28 15.52 -35.76 -15.16
CA ASN A 28 15.53 -34.49 -15.91
C ASN A 28 14.56 -33.48 -15.31
N ASP A 29 13.34 -33.90 -14.94
CA ASP A 29 12.35 -33.05 -14.29
C ASP A 29 12.81 -32.59 -12.91
N MET A 30 13.44 -33.47 -12.12
CA MET A 30 14.05 -33.10 -10.85
C MET A 30 15.17 -32.07 -11.05
N GLN A 31 16.02 -32.23 -12.08
CA GLN A 31 17.07 -31.26 -12.39
C GLN A 31 16.47 -29.92 -12.83
N ARG A 32 15.43 -29.94 -13.65
CA ARG A 32 14.72 -28.74 -14.08
C ARG A 32 14.08 -28.03 -12.89
N LEU A 33 13.42 -28.75 -11.99
CA LEU A 33 12.82 -28.20 -10.78
C LEU A 33 13.89 -27.57 -9.88
N LYS A 34 15.03 -28.26 -9.67
CA LYS A 34 16.17 -27.70 -8.93
C LYS A 34 16.69 -26.41 -9.55
N ASN A 35 16.80 -26.35 -10.88
CA ASN A 35 17.25 -25.16 -11.59
C ASN A 35 16.25 -23.99 -11.48
N VAL A 36 14.95 -24.28 -11.52
CA VAL A 36 13.89 -23.27 -11.34
C VAL A 36 13.90 -22.74 -9.92
N VAL A 37 13.97 -23.62 -8.91
CA VAL A 37 14.03 -23.22 -7.49
C VAL A 37 15.29 -22.42 -7.21
N SER A 38 16.44 -22.83 -7.75
CA SER A 38 17.71 -22.09 -7.62
C SER A 38 17.63 -20.70 -8.27
N SER A 39 17.07 -20.61 -9.48
CA SER A 39 16.84 -19.33 -10.16
C SER A 39 15.88 -18.43 -9.40
N LEU A 40 14.79 -18.99 -8.87
CA LEU A 40 13.81 -18.25 -8.08
C LEU A 40 14.43 -17.75 -6.77
N ALA A 41 15.17 -18.60 -6.05
CA ALA A 41 15.86 -18.20 -4.82
C ALA A 41 16.83 -17.04 -5.08
N ARG A 42 17.59 -17.11 -6.18
CA ARG A 42 18.47 -16.03 -6.61
C ARG A 42 17.68 -14.74 -6.92
N GLN A 43 16.57 -14.85 -7.64
CA GLN A 43 15.72 -13.71 -7.97
C GLN A 43 15.14 -13.06 -6.70
N VAL A 44 14.67 -13.86 -5.75
CA VAL A 44 14.16 -13.37 -4.46
C VAL A 44 15.26 -12.67 -3.67
N MET A 45 16.48 -13.23 -3.60
CA MET A 45 17.60 -12.56 -2.92
C MET A 45 17.96 -11.22 -3.58
N LEU A 46 18.00 -11.15 -4.91
CA LEU A 46 18.26 -9.91 -5.64
C LEU A 46 17.15 -8.87 -5.42
N GLN A 47 15.89 -9.31 -5.40
CA GLN A 47 14.76 -8.45 -5.12
C GLN A 47 14.82 -7.90 -3.69
N GLN A 48 15.14 -8.73 -2.70
CA GLN A 48 15.32 -8.33 -1.31
C GLN A 48 16.44 -7.28 -1.17
N TYR A 49 17.61 -7.56 -1.76
CA TYR A 49 18.73 -6.63 -1.76
C TYR A 49 18.35 -5.28 -2.38
N SER A 50 17.64 -5.28 -3.52
CA SER A 50 17.18 -4.05 -4.15
C SER A 50 16.21 -3.25 -3.29
N GLN A 51 15.35 -3.91 -2.49
CA GLN A 51 14.42 -3.23 -1.59
C GLN A 51 15.15 -2.65 -0.37
N GLU A 52 16.12 -3.37 0.19
CA GLU A 52 16.94 -2.88 1.30
C GLU A 52 17.80 -1.68 0.90
N GLU A 53 18.39 -1.72 -0.29
CA GLU A 53 19.17 -0.60 -0.82
C GLU A 53 18.28 0.61 -1.09
N LYS A 54 17.07 0.40 -1.61
CA LYS A 54 16.06 1.45 -1.75
C LYS A 54 15.71 2.05 -0.38
N LEU A 55 15.48 1.21 0.64
CA LEU A 55 15.16 1.68 2.00
C LEU A 55 16.31 2.50 2.61
N ARG A 56 17.57 2.08 2.44
CA ARG A 56 18.75 2.82 2.89
C ARG A 56 18.91 4.14 2.15
N SER A 57 18.61 4.14 0.85
CA SER A 57 18.70 5.33 -0.01
C SER A 57 17.56 6.32 0.24
N ASP A 58 16.37 5.81 0.54
CA ASP A 58 15.17 6.58 0.89
C ASP A 58 15.26 7.21 2.31
N GLY A 59 16.41 7.11 2.99
CA GLY A 59 16.67 7.32 4.44
C GLY A 59 16.22 8.62 5.13
N GLY A 60 15.41 9.47 4.48
CA GLY A 60 14.66 10.55 5.09
C GLY A 60 13.23 10.17 5.44
N SER A 61 12.74 10.59 6.61
CA SER A 61 11.30 10.59 6.88
C SER A 61 10.59 11.58 5.94
N GLY A 62 9.41 11.23 5.44
CA GLY A 62 8.67 12.10 4.54
C GLY A 62 7.49 11.44 3.83
N ILE A 63 6.94 12.17 2.86
CA ILE A 63 5.86 11.72 1.99
C ILE A 63 6.49 11.18 0.71
N LYS A 64 6.29 9.89 0.44
CA LYS A 64 6.80 9.22 -0.75
C LYS A 64 5.87 9.44 -1.94
N GLN A 65 4.58 9.22 -1.71
CA GLN A 65 3.55 9.40 -2.72
C GLN A 65 2.20 9.61 -2.05
N VAL A 66 1.42 10.58 -2.51
CA VAL A 66 0.00 10.72 -2.18
C VAL A 66 -0.83 9.89 -3.15
N ARG A 67 -2.10 9.65 -2.84
CA ARG A 67 -3.06 9.03 -3.74
C ARG A 67 -2.98 9.68 -5.13
N VAL A 68 -2.85 8.84 -6.15
CA VAL A 68 -2.80 9.28 -7.53
C VAL A 68 -4.22 9.49 -8.01
N ASP A 69 -4.58 10.75 -8.23
CA ASP A 69 -5.86 11.16 -8.83
C ASP A 69 -5.66 11.77 -10.22
N LYS A 70 -4.41 12.14 -10.56
CA LYS A 70 -3.99 12.62 -11.86
C LYS A 70 -2.77 11.83 -12.33
N ASP A 71 -2.81 11.41 -13.58
CA ASP A 71 -1.73 10.71 -14.27
C ASP A 71 -1.59 11.20 -15.71
N GLY A 72 -0.49 10.84 -16.38
CA GLY A 72 -0.23 11.28 -17.75
C GLY A 72 0.86 10.48 -18.45
N GLU A 73 1.24 10.92 -19.64
CA GLU A 73 2.25 10.25 -20.47
C GLU A 73 3.66 10.37 -19.88
N LYS A 74 3.91 11.44 -19.11
CA LYS A 74 5.23 11.73 -18.55
C LYS A 74 5.21 11.55 -17.04
N ASN A 75 6.33 11.10 -16.49
CA ASN A 75 6.47 10.81 -15.05
C ASN A 75 6.18 12.00 -14.11
N TYR A 76 6.23 13.24 -14.61
CA TYR A 76 5.91 14.44 -13.83
C TYR A 76 4.42 14.82 -13.89
N ASP A 77 3.62 14.14 -14.71
CA ASP A 77 2.17 14.33 -14.79
C ASP A 77 1.44 13.59 -13.65
N THR A 78 2.07 12.55 -13.10
CA THR A 78 1.59 11.76 -11.95
C THR A 78 1.83 12.48 -10.63
N ASN A 79 0.88 12.39 -9.70
CA ASN A 79 1.05 12.93 -8.35
C ASN A 79 2.23 12.27 -7.60
N SER A 80 3.03 13.08 -6.92
CA SER A 80 4.16 12.64 -6.09
C SER A 80 3.85 12.87 -4.60
N HIS A 81 4.61 13.68 -3.87
CA HIS A 81 4.30 14.13 -2.51
C HIS A 81 3.22 15.24 -2.50
N SER A 82 2.87 15.75 -3.68
CA SER A 82 1.90 16.82 -3.89
C SER A 82 1.00 16.53 -5.10
N GLY A 83 -0.20 17.10 -5.05
CA GLY A 83 -1.17 17.06 -6.13
C GLY A 83 -2.04 18.31 -6.13
N VAL A 84 -3.36 18.13 -6.04
CA VAL A 84 -4.28 19.26 -5.80
C VAL A 84 -3.94 19.98 -4.49
N ALA A 85 -3.48 19.22 -3.49
CA ALA A 85 -2.95 19.73 -2.25
C ALA A 85 -1.67 18.99 -1.81
N MET A 86 -0.90 19.60 -0.91
CA MET A 86 0.28 18.98 -0.30
C MET A 86 -0.14 17.84 0.62
N GLY A 87 0.46 16.66 0.45
CA GLY A 87 0.10 15.49 1.28
C GLY A 87 -1.36 15.05 1.15
N ALA A 88 -2.07 15.49 0.10
CA ALA A 88 -3.51 15.32 -0.06
C ALA A 88 -4.34 15.84 1.13
N ILE A 89 -3.85 16.86 1.84
CA ILE A 89 -4.58 17.54 2.91
C ILE A 89 -5.61 18.49 2.29
N HIS A 90 -6.89 18.29 2.57
CA HIS A 90 -7.97 19.10 2.01
C HIS A 90 -9.11 19.29 3.00
N ASP A 91 -10.01 20.24 2.73
CA ASP A 91 -11.21 20.43 3.53
C ASP A 91 -12.30 19.42 3.14
N HIS A 92 -13.09 19.00 4.13
CA HIS A 92 -14.35 18.30 3.90
C HIS A 92 -15.51 19.26 4.11
N SER A 93 -15.89 20.00 3.07
CA SER A 93 -16.98 21.00 3.12
C SER A 93 -18.34 20.42 3.54
N ASN A 94 -18.53 19.11 3.42
CA ASN A 94 -19.72 18.38 3.84
C ASN A 94 -19.68 17.88 5.30
N TYR A 95 -18.53 17.95 5.99
CA TYR A 95 -18.37 17.47 7.36
C TYR A 95 -17.85 18.57 8.30
N LYS A 96 -18.53 18.75 9.43
CA LYS A 96 -18.14 19.75 10.43
C LYS A 96 -16.85 19.32 11.16
N MET A 97 -15.93 20.28 11.32
CA MET A 97 -14.66 20.13 12.04
C MET A 97 -13.80 18.93 11.57
N THR A 98 -13.90 18.57 10.29
CA THR A 98 -13.18 17.42 9.73
C THR A 98 -12.13 17.92 8.75
N VAL A 99 -10.89 17.50 8.97
CA VAL A 99 -9.78 17.75 8.04
C VAL A 99 -9.56 16.48 7.24
N GLY A 100 -9.61 16.63 5.92
CA GLY A 100 -9.32 15.56 4.99
C GLY A 100 -7.83 15.28 4.95
N LEU A 101 -7.47 14.01 5.15
CA LEU A 101 -6.12 13.51 4.90
C LEU A 101 -6.26 12.39 3.89
N GLY A 102 -5.75 12.63 2.69
CA GLY A 102 -5.77 11.63 1.63
C GLY A 102 -4.84 10.45 1.93
N GLU A 103 -5.12 9.34 1.26
CA GLU A 103 -4.28 8.15 1.34
C GLU A 103 -2.87 8.46 0.83
N GLY A 104 -1.85 7.95 1.50
CA GLY A 104 -0.46 8.17 1.10
C GLY A 104 0.47 7.08 1.56
N GLN A 105 1.65 7.04 0.93
CA GLN A 105 2.81 6.28 1.35
C GLN A 105 3.77 7.24 2.04
N TYR A 106 4.12 6.90 3.27
CA TYR A 106 4.98 7.70 4.14
C TYR A 106 6.13 6.84 4.62
N VAL A 107 7.25 7.50 4.88
CA VAL A 107 8.40 6.91 5.56
C VAL A 107 8.56 7.66 6.88
N LEU A 108 8.57 6.92 7.99
CA LEU A 108 8.88 7.47 9.31
C LEU A 108 9.99 6.64 9.94
N ASN A 109 11.14 7.27 10.19
CA ASN A 109 12.33 6.62 10.74
C ASN A 109 12.75 5.38 9.93
N GLY A 110 12.64 5.46 8.60
CA GLY A 110 12.97 4.36 7.70
C GLY A 110 11.90 3.26 7.59
N VAL A 111 10.78 3.38 8.31
CA VAL A 111 9.64 2.46 8.16
C VAL A 111 8.66 3.03 7.15
N GLU A 112 8.49 2.33 6.03
CA GLU A 112 7.49 2.66 5.02
C GLU A 112 6.13 2.08 5.41
N PHE A 113 5.09 2.91 5.37
CA PHE A 113 3.72 2.49 5.59
C PHE A 113 2.76 3.23 4.66
N ARG A 114 1.62 2.60 4.39
CA ARG A 114 0.55 3.17 3.58
C ARG A 114 -0.67 3.42 4.45
N THR A 115 -1.21 4.63 4.36
CA THR A 115 -2.51 4.94 4.97
C THR A 115 -3.65 4.60 4.02
N ARG A 116 -4.81 4.32 4.59
CA ARG A 116 -6.10 4.50 3.91
C ARG A 116 -6.57 5.94 4.13
N HIS A 117 -7.82 6.26 3.80
CA HIS A 117 -8.41 7.52 4.23
C HIS A 117 -8.24 7.66 5.75
N ASN A 118 -7.56 8.73 6.14
CA ASN A 118 -7.21 9.03 7.52
C ASN A 118 -7.73 10.41 7.92
N ASP A 119 -8.89 10.76 7.37
CA ASP A 119 -9.66 11.93 7.78
C ASP A 119 -9.81 11.93 9.30
N TYR A 120 -9.58 13.09 9.91
CA TYR A 120 -9.67 13.24 11.36
C TYR A 120 -10.60 14.38 11.71
N GLN A 121 -11.46 14.11 12.69
CA GLN A 121 -12.36 15.09 13.24
C GLN A 121 -11.71 15.74 14.46
N LEU A 122 -11.66 17.07 14.48
CA LEU A 122 -11.19 17.84 15.61
C LEU A 122 -12.23 17.78 16.73
N ARG A 123 -11.83 17.22 17.87
CA ARG A 123 -12.65 17.08 19.08
C ARG A 123 -11.85 17.51 20.31
N MET A 124 -12.54 17.89 21.37
CA MET A 124 -11.92 18.20 22.65
C MET A 124 -12.17 17.07 23.66
N PRO A 125 -11.26 16.85 24.63
CA PRO A 125 -11.51 15.90 25.72
C PRO A 125 -12.77 16.28 26.49
N SER A 126 -13.49 15.28 26.99
CA SER A 126 -14.65 15.53 27.83
C SER A 126 -14.25 16.17 29.15
N THR A 127 -14.96 17.24 29.53
CA THR A 127 -14.82 17.86 30.85
C THR A 127 -15.72 17.23 31.90
N ARG A 128 -16.58 16.29 31.50
CA ARG A 128 -17.62 15.67 32.35
C ARG A 128 -17.34 14.22 32.73
N SER A 129 -16.42 13.55 32.03
CA SER A 129 -16.01 12.17 32.32
C SER A 129 -14.50 12.03 32.08
N SER A 130 -13.85 11.22 32.91
CA SER A 130 -12.45 10.82 32.77
C SER A 130 -12.28 9.47 32.06
N ASP A 131 -13.36 8.90 31.54
CA ASP A 131 -13.31 7.61 30.85
C ASP A 131 -12.51 7.71 29.56
N TYR A 132 -11.85 6.61 29.21
CA TYR A 132 -10.97 6.53 28.07
C TYR A 132 -11.71 6.85 26.75
N HIS A 133 -11.11 7.72 25.92
CA HIS A 133 -11.63 8.14 24.61
C HIS A 133 -13.01 8.82 24.60
N ILE A 134 -13.51 9.34 25.73
CA ILE A 134 -14.71 10.18 25.71
C ILE A 134 -14.34 11.60 25.27
N MET A 135 -14.88 11.99 24.11
CA MET A 135 -14.59 13.26 23.45
C MET A 135 -15.88 14.04 23.18
N ASN A 136 -15.82 15.36 23.29
CA ASN A 136 -16.91 16.28 22.95
C ASN A 136 -16.58 17.10 21.69
N GLU A 137 -17.63 17.66 21.09
CA GLU A 137 -17.48 18.60 19.98
C GLU A 137 -16.83 19.91 20.46
N ILE A 138 -15.96 20.50 19.63
CA ILE A 138 -15.36 21.80 19.91
C ILE A 138 -16.43 22.88 19.73
N PRO A 139 -16.77 23.66 20.77
CA PRO A 139 -17.75 24.72 20.65
C PRO A 139 -17.24 25.82 19.72
N ILE A 140 -18.09 26.24 18.78
CA ILE A 140 -17.82 27.40 17.94
C ILE A 140 -18.01 28.65 18.81
N PRO A 141 -17.08 29.62 18.80
CA PRO A 141 -17.24 30.85 19.56
C PRO A 141 -18.52 31.58 19.13
N ALA A 142 -19.19 32.20 20.11
CA ALA A 142 -20.37 33.01 19.81
C ALA A 142 -19.99 34.17 18.88
N VAL A 143 -20.92 34.54 18.00
CA VAL A 143 -20.75 35.71 17.13
C VAL A 143 -20.55 36.96 18.00
N PRO A 144 -19.49 37.76 17.76
CA PRO A 144 -19.24 38.97 18.54
C PRO A 144 -20.44 39.93 18.52
N PRO A 145 -20.75 40.62 19.64
CA PRO A 145 -21.88 41.56 19.70
C PRO A 145 -21.81 42.64 18.61
N GLN A 146 -20.61 43.10 18.24
CA GLN A 146 -20.38 44.11 17.20
C GLN A 146 -20.91 43.69 15.82
N VAL A 147 -21.02 42.38 15.58
CA VAL A 147 -21.66 41.84 14.37
C VAL A 147 -23.16 41.64 14.63
N ARG A 148 -23.54 41.06 15.77
CA ARG A 148 -24.95 40.74 16.08
C ARG A 148 -25.85 41.98 16.23
N GLU A 149 -25.29 43.10 16.66
CA GLU A 149 -26.01 44.36 16.91
C GLU A 149 -26.27 45.19 15.64
N LYS A 150 -25.71 44.77 14.50
CA LYS A 150 -25.95 45.46 13.23
C LYS A 150 -27.38 45.25 12.75
N SER A 151 -27.89 46.24 12.03
CA SER A 151 -29.31 46.38 11.74
C SER A 151 -29.79 45.47 10.60
N SER A 152 -28.88 44.99 9.74
CA SER A 152 -29.18 44.12 8.60
C SER A 152 -28.14 43.01 8.40
N VAL A 153 -28.53 41.96 7.67
CA VAL A 153 -27.65 40.83 7.33
C VAL A 153 -26.53 41.27 6.38
N GLU A 154 -26.81 42.24 5.51
CA GLU A 154 -25.83 42.83 4.59
C GLU A 154 -24.73 43.57 5.36
N GLU A 155 -25.10 44.29 6.42
CA GLU A 155 -24.15 44.95 7.32
C GLU A 155 -23.33 43.94 8.13
N GLN A 156 -23.92 42.80 8.50
CA GLN A 156 -23.23 41.70 9.17
C GLN A 156 -22.20 41.04 8.25
N ALA A 157 -22.59 40.72 7.00
CA ALA A 157 -21.73 40.03 6.04
C ALA A 157 -20.59 40.90 5.48
N SER A 158 -20.77 42.22 5.42
CA SER A 158 -19.74 43.16 4.97
C SER A 158 -18.68 43.49 6.04
N HIS A 159 -18.88 43.04 7.28
CA HIS A 159 -17.91 43.25 8.35
C HIS A 159 -16.66 42.40 8.13
N LYS A 160 -15.52 43.04 7.84
CA LYS A 160 -14.23 42.35 7.82
C LYS A 160 -13.77 42.13 9.26
N SER A 161 -13.67 40.86 9.65
CA SER A 161 -12.95 40.47 10.86
C SER A 161 -11.50 40.95 10.74
N VAL A 162 -11.06 41.80 11.67
CA VAL A 162 -9.66 42.25 11.80
C VAL A 162 -8.84 41.18 12.48
#